data_AF-A0A3A6CLS2-F1
#
_entry.id   AF-A0A3A6CLS2-F1
#
_cell.length_a   1.000
_cell.length_b   1.000
_cell.length_c   1.000
_cell.angle_alpha   90.00
_cell.angle_beta   90.00
_cell.angle_gamma   90.00
#
_symmetry.space_group_name_H-M   'P 1'
#
loop_
_entity.id
_entity.type
_entity.pdbx_description
1 polymer ?
#
loop_
_entity_poly.entity_id
_entity_poly.type
_entity_poly.pdbx_seq_one_letter_code
_entity_poly.pdbx_strand_id
1 'polypeptide(L)'
;MTAEHYHALHSWMDAHPTAKRCVVALDRWLPLIPFVCYPVLLCLLNVRLFRLLGSQRQAALDLTAVIARTVFVPGLTFWGGTILRDRLNLPRPYEQPGFEPLRHKETRGHSFPSRHALSASVLAMVWMYFYPKAGWVMVGITVLICVGRVLTGVHHIRDVVGGAALGFALGFAGMWLL
;
A
#
# COMPACT_ATOMS: atom_id res chain seq x y z
N MET A 1 3.36 2.79 20.30
CA MET A 1 3.88 1.56 20.93
C MET A 1 5.25 1.87 21.47
N THR A 2 5.47 1.62 22.76
CA THR A 2 6.75 1.77 23.45
C THR A 2 7.65 0.55 23.21
N ALA A 3 8.96 0.66 23.44
CA ALA A 3 9.91 -0.44 23.25
C ALA A 3 9.51 -1.72 24.04
N GLU A 4 8.93 -1.57 25.23
CA GLU A 4 8.45 -2.67 26.06
C GLU A 4 7.32 -3.49 25.40
N HIS A 5 6.38 -2.83 24.71
CA HIS A 5 5.32 -3.52 23.96
C HIS A 5 5.90 -4.37 22.83
N TYR A 6 6.97 -3.88 22.20
CA TYR A 6 7.68 -4.60 21.15
C TYR A 6 8.45 -5.81 21.70
N HIS A 7 9.08 -5.69 22.87
CA HIS A 7 9.73 -6.81 23.54
C HIS A 7 8.73 -7.90 23.95
N ALA A 8 7.56 -7.54 24.49
CA ALA A 8 6.51 -8.50 24.83
C ALA A 8 5.93 -9.21 23.59
N LEU A 9 5.78 -8.49 22.48
CA LEU A 9 5.30 -9.06 21.22
C LEU A 9 6.35 -10.00 20.60
N HIS A 10 7.62 -9.60 20.60
CA HIS A 10 8.73 -10.43 20.11
C HIS A 10 8.93 -11.68 20.96
N SER A 11 8.87 -11.58 22.29
CA SER A 11 9.02 -12.74 23.18
C SER A 11 7.89 -13.75 23.01
N TRP A 12 6.65 -13.29 22.79
CA TRP A 12 5.53 -14.18 22.45
C TRP A 12 5.69 -14.83 21.06
N MET A 13 6.21 -14.08 20.07
CA MET A 13 6.49 -14.61 18.73
C MET A 13 7.66 -15.61 18.71
N ASP A 14 8.66 -15.42 19.58
CA ASP A 14 9.74 -16.39 19.76
C ASP A 14 9.25 -17.68 20.41
N ALA A 15 8.24 -17.58 21.28
CA ALA A 15 7.53 -18.75 21.83
C ALA A 15 6.65 -19.48 20.79
N HIS A 16 6.26 -18.82 19.70
CA HIS A 16 5.41 -19.39 18.64
C HIS A 16 6.08 -19.31 17.25
N PRO A 17 7.04 -20.19 16.95
CA PRO A 17 7.86 -20.11 15.74
C PRO A 17 7.06 -20.27 14.42
N THR A 18 5.92 -20.97 14.45
CA THR A 18 5.00 -21.06 13.31
C THR A 18 4.30 -19.73 13.03
N ALA A 19 3.76 -19.08 14.07
CA ALA A 19 3.13 -17.77 13.96
C ALA A 19 4.11 -16.71 13.44
N LYS A 20 5.34 -16.71 13.95
CA LYS A 20 6.44 -15.84 13.48
C LYS A 20 6.72 -16.02 11.98
N ARG A 21 6.85 -17.27 11.50
CA ARG A 21 7.05 -17.56 10.07
C ARG A 21 5.87 -17.12 9.22
N CYS A 22 4.64 -17.32 9.69
CA CYS A 22 3.43 -16.87 8.99
C CYS A 22 3.41 -15.34 8.85
N VAL A 23 3.67 -14.59 9.92
CA VAL A 23 3.69 -13.11 9.88
C VAL A 23 4.76 -12.60 8.91
N VAL A 24 5.97 -13.17 8.93
CA VAL A 24 7.05 -12.79 8.01
C VAL A 24 6.73 -13.16 6.56
N ALA A 25 6.12 -14.33 6.32
CA ALA A 25 5.67 -14.72 5.00
C ALA A 25 4.58 -13.78 4.48
N LEU A 26 3.56 -13.48 5.29
CA LEU A 26 2.48 -12.57 4.94
C LEU A 26 3.02 -11.17 4.61
N ASP A 27 3.92 -10.61 5.43
CA ASP A 27 4.55 -9.30 5.15
C ASP A 27 5.35 -9.28 3.83
N ARG A 28 5.91 -10.43 3.42
CA ARG A 28 6.64 -10.58 2.17
C ARG A 28 5.72 -10.70 0.95
N TRP A 29 4.64 -11.48 1.07
CA TRP A 29 3.84 -11.89 -0.08
C TRP A 29 2.58 -11.03 -0.29
N LEU A 30 1.91 -10.56 0.76
CA LEU A 30 0.68 -9.77 0.60
C LEU A 30 0.85 -8.51 -0.26
N PRO A 31 1.95 -7.73 -0.13
CA PRO A 31 2.12 -6.55 -0.95
C PRO A 31 2.32 -6.83 -2.44
N LEU A 32 2.63 -8.07 -2.81
CA LEU A 32 2.71 -8.47 -4.22
C LEU A 32 1.31 -8.58 -4.85
N ILE A 33 0.26 -8.78 -4.07
CA ILE A 33 -1.10 -8.92 -4.59
C ILE A 33 -1.54 -7.63 -5.30
N PRO A 34 -1.53 -6.43 -4.67
CA PRO A 34 -1.85 -5.19 -5.39
C PRO A 34 -0.93 -4.94 -6.59
N PHE A 35 0.35 -5.33 -6.49
CA PHE A 35 1.33 -5.13 -7.56
C PHE A 35 1.05 -5.99 -8.80
N VAL A 36 0.57 -7.22 -8.62
CA VAL A 36 0.17 -8.12 -9.73
C VAL A 36 -1.24 -7.79 -10.22
N CYS A 37 -2.16 -7.43 -9.33
CA CYS A 37 -3.53 -7.08 -9.73
C CYS A 37 -3.58 -5.78 -10.53
N TYR A 38 -2.72 -4.80 -10.25
CA TYR A 38 -2.71 -3.53 -10.96
C TYR A 38 -2.50 -3.64 -12.50
N PRO A 39 -1.47 -4.34 -13.03
CA PRO A 39 -1.32 -4.51 -14.48
C PRO A 39 -2.49 -5.30 -15.09
N VAL A 40 -3.07 -6.26 -14.36
CA VAL A 40 -4.29 -6.95 -14.81
C VAL A 40 -5.44 -5.97 -15.02
N LEU A 41 -5.66 -5.05 -14.08
CA LEU A 41 -6.67 -3.99 -14.26
C LEU A 41 -6.39 -3.14 -15.50
N LEU A 42 -5.15 -2.70 -15.69
CA LEU A 42 -4.77 -1.92 -16.88
C LEU A 42 -4.99 -2.70 -18.18
N CYS A 43 -4.67 -4.00 -18.21
CA CYS A 43 -4.95 -4.85 -19.37
C CYS A 43 -6.46 -4.95 -19.64
N LEU A 44 -7.30 -5.16 -18.62
CA LEU A 44 -8.75 -5.19 -18.77
C LEU A 44 -9.31 -3.88 -19.32
N LEU A 45 -8.81 -2.74 -18.85
CA LEU A 45 -9.21 -1.43 -19.33
C LEU A 45 -8.77 -1.18 -20.78
N ASN A 46 -7.56 -1.59 -21.16
CA ASN A 46 -7.07 -1.48 -22.54
C ASN A 46 -7.85 -2.38 -23.51
N VAL A 47 -8.21 -3.60 -23.11
CA VAL A 47 -9.09 -4.47 -23.91
C VAL A 47 -10.45 -3.82 -24.11
N ARG A 48 -11.02 -3.20 -23.07
CA ARG A 48 -12.29 -2.47 -23.17
C ARG A 48 -12.17 -1.25 -24.10
N LEU A 49 -11.06 -0.52 -24.02
CA LEU A 49 -10.78 0.63 -24.90
C LEU A 49 -10.71 0.21 -26.36
N PHE A 50 -10.00 -0.87 -26.69
CA PHE A 50 -9.89 -1.37 -28.06
C PHE A 50 -11.25 -1.76 -28.66
N ARG A 51 -12.14 -2.37 -27.85
CA ARG A 51 -13.51 -2.69 -28.28
C ARG A 51 -14.37 -1.44 -28.52
N LEU A 52 -14.17 -0.39 -27.72
CA LEU A 52 -14.91 0.86 -27.86
C LEU A 52 -14.41 1.71 -29.04
N LEU A 53 -13.11 1.69 -29.34
CA LEU A 53 -12.52 2.40 -30.49
C LEU A 53 -13.18 2.02 -31.82
N GLY A 54 -13.59 0.75 -31.99
CA GLY A 54 -14.25 0.27 -33.20
C GLY A 54 -15.75 0.58 -33.31
N SER A 55 -16.42 1.01 -32.23
CA SER A 55 -17.89 1.20 -32.21
C SER A 55 -18.34 2.58 -31.75
N GLN A 56 -17.70 3.15 -30.73
CA GLN A 56 -18.14 4.37 -30.06
C GLN A 56 -16.93 5.26 -29.71
N ARG A 57 -16.54 6.12 -30.65
CA ARG A 57 -15.35 6.98 -30.52
C ARG A 57 -15.39 7.91 -29.31
N GLN A 58 -16.56 8.46 -28.96
CA GLN A 58 -16.70 9.34 -27.80
C GLN A 58 -16.48 8.59 -26.48
N ALA A 59 -17.12 7.43 -26.30
CA ALA A 59 -16.94 6.59 -25.12
C ALA A 59 -15.49 6.07 -24.98
N ALA A 60 -14.77 5.88 -26.09
CA ALA A 60 -13.36 5.54 -26.07
C ALA A 60 -12.47 6.69 -25.55
N LEU A 61 -12.78 7.95 -25.90
CA LEU A 61 -12.07 9.12 -25.38
C LEU A 61 -12.29 9.28 -23.87
N ASP A 62 -13.53 9.14 -23.41
CA ASP A 62 -13.87 9.20 -21.99
C ASP A 62 -13.14 8.10 -21.19
N LEU A 63 -13.10 6.87 -21.72
CA LEU A 63 -12.36 5.78 -21.10
C LEU A 63 -10.85 6.03 -21.10
N THR A 64 -10.30 6.67 -22.15
CA THR A 64 -8.87 7.02 -22.20
C THR A 64 -8.51 8.01 -21.10
N ALA A 65 -9.34 9.04 -20.89
CA ALA A 65 -9.17 9.96 -19.77
C ALA A 65 -9.21 9.24 -18.41
N VAL A 66 -10.16 8.32 -18.24
CA VAL A 66 -10.24 7.51 -17.01
C VAL A 66 -9.01 6.62 -16.83
N ILE A 67 -8.52 5.95 -17.88
CA ILE A 67 -7.28 5.15 -17.84
C ILE A 67 -6.09 6.03 -17.46
N ALA A 68 -5.98 7.25 -18.01
CA ALA A 68 -4.92 8.18 -17.63
C ALA A 68 -4.97 8.47 -16.11
N ARG A 69 -6.15 8.73 -15.54
CA ARG A 69 -6.30 8.91 -14.08
C ARG A 69 -5.83 7.67 -13.30
N THR A 70 -6.15 6.46 -13.76
CA THR A 70 -5.70 5.22 -13.09
C THR A 70 -4.19 5.04 -13.04
N VAL A 71 -3.46 5.67 -13.96
CA VAL A 71 -1.99 5.62 -14.01
C VAL A 71 -1.37 6.78 -13.24
N PHE A 72 -1.86 8.00 -13.49
CA PHE A 72 -1.31 9.20 -12.88
C PHE A 72 -1.61 9.29 -11.39
N VAL A 73 -2.80 8.88 -10.93
CA VAL A 73 -3.17 8.99 -9.51
C VAL A 73 -2.27 8.13 -8.61
N PRO A 74 -2.07 6.81 -8.86
CA PRO A 74 -1.11 6.01 -8.10
C PRO A 74 0.32 6.48 -8.29
N GLY A 75 0.71 6.87 -9.52
CA GLY A 75 2.07 7.33 -9.83
C GLY A 75 2.45 8.60 -9.06
N LEU A 76 1.59 9.61 -9.09
CA LEU A 76 1.77 10.87 -8.35
C LEU A 76 1.68 10.65 -6.84
N THR A 77 0.77 9.78 -6.38
CA THR A 77 0.67 9.44 -4.95
C THR A 77 1.96 8.77 -4.46
N PHE A 78 2.53 7.84 -5.23
CA PHE A 78 3.78 7.17 -4.88
C PHE A 78 4.97 8.14 -4.91
N TRP A 79 5.05 8.97 -5.94
CA TRP A 79 6.13 9.95 -6.09
C TRP A 79 6.08 11.02 -4.99
N GLY A 80 4.91 11.62 -4.76
CA GLY A 80 4.67 12.59 -3.70
C GLY A 80 4.89 12.00 -2.31
N GLY A 81 4.45 10.76 -2.08
CA GLY A 81 4.74 10.04 -0.83
C GLY A 81 6.23 9.77 -0.62
N THR A 82 6.99 9.56 -1.69
CA THR A 82 8.45 9.40 -1.62
C THR A 82 9.13 10.73 -1.28
N ILE A 83 8.71 11.83 -1.91
CA ILE A 83 9.22 13.17 -1.57
C ILE A 83 8.91 13.53 -0.12
N LEU A 84 7.67 13.30 0.33
CA LEU A 84 7.27 13.58 1.72
C LEU A 84 8.10 12.77 2.71
N ARG A 85 8.38 11.51 2.38
CA ARG A 85 9.23 10.62 3.14
C ARG A 85 10.68 11.09 3.21
N ASP A 86 11.19 11.68 2.13
CA ASP A 86 12.54 12.22 2.08
C ASP A 86 12.65 13.54 2.84
N ARG A 87 11.59 14.35 2.83
CA ARG A 87 11.51 15.63 3.56
C ARG A 87 11.33 15.46 5.07
N LEU A 88 10.53 14.50 5.51
CA LEU A 88 10.24 14.32 6.94
C LEU A 88 11.33 13.53 7.67
N ASN A 89 12.04 12.65 6.96
CA ASN A 89 13.15 11.81 7.44
C ASN A 89 13.01 11.32 8.90
N LEU A 90 11.81 10.88 9.27
CA LEU A 90 11.52 10.48 10.65
C LEU A 90 12.33 9.20 10.98
N PRO A 91 12.89 9.12 12.20
CA PRO A 91 13.64 7.95 12.65
C PRO A 91 12.72 6.73 12.72
N ARG A 92 13.27 5.55 12.46
CA ARG A 92 12.53 4.28 12.46
C ARG A 92 12.51 3.65 13.85
N PRO A 93 11.50 2.81 14.18
CA PRO A 93 11.40 2.16 15.49
C PRO A 93 12.68 1.41 15.91
N TYR A 94 13.42 0.84 14.95
CA TYR A 94 14.65 0.08 15.18
C TYR A 94 15.93 0.90 15.31
N GLU A 95 15.84 2.22 15.24
CA GLU A 95 16.97 3.10 15.56
C GLU A 95 17.02 3.43 17.06
N GLN A 96 16.09 2.88 17.86
CA GLN A 96 16.12 2.96 19.32
C GLN A 96 17.15 1.97 19.91
N PRO A 97 17.96 2.37 20.89
CA PRO A 97 18.93 1.48 21.53
C PRO A 97 18.23 0.25 22.13
N GLY A 98 18.69 -0.97 21.80
CA GLY A 98 18.20 -2.22 22.39
C GLY A 98 17.09 -2.96 21.63
N PHE A 99 16.65 -2.47 20.47
CA PHE A 99 15.63 -3.15 19.65
C PHE A 99 16.22 -3.76 18.38
N GLU A 100 16.22 -5.10 18.28
CA GLU A 100 16.52 -5.79 17.03
C GLU A 100 15.23 -6.08 16.24
N PRO A 101 15.09 -5.59 15.00
CA PRO A 101 13.92 -5.88 14.17
C PRO A 101 13.96 -7.32 13.65
N LEU A 102 12.79 -7.99 13.61
CA LEU A 102 12.62 -9.35 13.07
C LEU A 102 13.01 -9.49 11.59
N ARG A 103 13.10 -8.37 10.87
CA ARG A 103 13.61 -8.30 9.50
C ARG A 103 14.71 -7.25 9.46
N HIS A 104 15.96 -7.70 9.36
CA HIS A 104 17.09 -6.81 9.10
C HIS A 104 16.84 -6.00 7.83
N LYS A 105 16.88 -4.67 7.97
CA LYS A 105 16.71 -3.74 6.86
C LYS A 105 17.71 -2.60 7.06
N GLU A 106 18.76 -2.59 6.24
CA GLU A 106 19.89 -1.65 6.37
C GLU A 106 19.53 -0.17 6.11
N THR A 107 18.31 0.12 5.65
CA THR A 107 17.89 1.49 5.37
C THR A 107 17.69 2.29 6.66
N ARG A 108 18.46 3.35 6.91
CA ARG A 108 18.24 4.31 8.01
C ARG A 108 17.21 5.39 7.62
N GLY A 109 16.49 5.95 8.59
CA GLY A 109 15.48 7.01 8.40
C GLY A 109 14.30 6.65 7.49
N HIS A 110 13.46 7.63 7.14
CA HIS A 110 12.33 7.48 6.21
C HIS A 110 11.20 6.52 6.67
N SER A 111 10.72 6.65 7.90
CA SER A 111 9.61 5.84 8.44
C SER A 111 8.25 6.15 7.81
N PHE A 112 8.00 7.44 7.59
CA PHE A 112 6.69 7.99 7.23
C PHE A 112 6.70 8.58 5.83
N PRO A 113 5.66 8.38 5.00
CA PRO A 113 4.66 7.33 5.11
C PRO A 113 5.21 5.94 4.72
N SER A 114 4.55 4.88 5.20
CA SER A 114 4.82 3.52 4.72
C SER A 114 4.44 3.41 3.23
N ARG A 115 5.45 3.18 2.37
CA ARG A 115 5.22 3.03 0.92
C ARG A 115 4.24 1.92 0.59
N HIS A 116 4.26 0.82 1.35
CA HIS A 116 3.34 -0.30 1.15
C HIS A 116 1.91 0.03 1.55
N ALA A 117 1.72 0.76 2.66
CA ALA A 117 0.38 1.19 3.08
C ALA A 117 -0.19 2.22 2.09
N LEU A 118 0.64 3.19 1.68
CA LEU A 118 0.29 4.22 0.72
C LEU A 118 -0.09 3.63 -0.64
N SER A 119 0.77 2.77 -1.20
CA SER A 119 0.54 2.18 -2.53
C SER A 119 -0.63 1.18 -2.53
N ALA A 120 -0.77 0.34 -1.50
CA ALA A 120 -1.88 -0.58 -1.41
C ALA A 120 -3.23 0.16 -1.29
N SER A 121 -3.28 1.23 -0.50
CA SER A 121 -4.52 2.01 -0.30
C SER A 121 -4.96 2.75 -1.56
N VAL A 122 -4.04 3.41 -2.28
CA VAL A 122 -4.39 4.09 -3.53
C VAL A 122 -4.83 3.09 -4.61
N LEU A 123 -4.16 1.94 -4.71
CA LEU A 123 -4.55 0.88 -5.65
C LEU A 123 -5.90 0.26 -5.28
N ALA A 124 -6.22 0.11 -4.00
CA ALA A 124 -7.53 -0.34 -3.55
C ALA A 124 -8.64 0.63 -3.99
N MET A 125 -8.41 1.95 -3.94
CA MET A 125 -9.37 2.94 -4.44
C MET A 125 -9.53 2.89 -5.96
N VAL A 126 -8.44 2.70 -6.71
CA VAL A 126 -8.52 2.52 -8.17
C VAL A 126 -9.36 1.28 -8.50
N TRP A 127 -9.15 0.16 -7.81
CA TRP A 127 -9.98 -1.03 -7.97
C TRP A 127 -11.45 -0.80 -7.58
N MET A 128 -11.68 -0.07 -6.49
CA MET A 128 -13.02 0.29 -6.01
C MET A 128 -13.82 1.07 -7.06
N TYR A 129 -13.15 1.91 -7.84
CA TYR A 129 -13.80 2.72 -8.88
C TYR A 129 -14.42 1.88 -10.00
N PHE A 130 -13.73 0.82 -10.47
CA PHE A 130 -14.23 -0.02 -11.56
C PHE A 130 -14.99 -1.25 -11.08
N TYR A 131 -14.52 -1.87 -10.00
CA TYR A 131 -15.02 -3.14 -9.50
C TYR A 131 -15.16 -3.08 -7.97
N PRO A 132 -16.25 -2.49 -7.43
CA PRO A 132 -16.40 -2.24 -5.99
C PRO A 132 -16.19 -3.48 -5.12
N LYS A 133 -16.65 -4.66 -5.57
CA LYS A 133 -16.43 -5.95 -4.87
C LYS A 133 -14.94 -6.27 -4.74
N ALA A 134 -14.17 -6.14 -5.83
CA ALA A 134 -12.73 -6.35 -5.81
C ALA A 134 -12.01 -5.24 -5.03
N GLY A 135 -12.50 -4.00 -5.08
CA GLY A 135 -12.05 -2.89 -4.26
C GLY A 135 -12.11 -3.19 -2.76
N TRP A 136 -13.25 -3.70 -2.26
CA TRP A 136 -13.39 -4.10 -0.86
C TRP A 136 -12.42 -5.22 -0.46
N VAL A 137 -12.17 -6.18 -1.35
CA VAL A 137 -11.14 -7.21 -1.14
C VAL A 137 -9.75 -6.58 -1.03
N MET A 138 -9.42 -5.62 -1.90
CA MET A 138 -8.14 -4.90 -1.86
C MET A 138 -7.99 -4.03 -0.61
N VAL A 139 -9.07 -3.44 -0.11
CA VAL A 139 -9.09 -2.76 1.20
C VAL A 139 -8.76 -3.75 2.32
N GLY A 140 -9.39 -4.93 2.33
CA GLY A 140 -9.07 -5.99 3.29
C GLY A 140 -7.60 -6.40 3.25
N ILE A 141 -7.04 -6.61 2.05
CA ILE A 141 -5.61 -6.91 1.85
C ILE A 141 -4.74 -5.76 2.37
N THR A 142 -5.14 -4.51 2.14
CA THR A 142 -4.42 -3.32 2.60
C THR A 142 -4.37 -3.26 4.12
N VAL A 143 -5.48 -3.57 4.80
CA VAL A 143 -5.53 -3.68 6.27
C VAL A 143 -4.59 -4.79 6.76
N LEU A 144 -4.58 -5.95 6.12
CA LEU A 144 -3.67 -7.04 6.48
C LEU A 144 -2.19 -6.66 6.29
N ILE A 145 -1.86 -5.93 5.21
CA ILE A 145 -0.51 -5.37 5.01
C ILE A 145 -0.19 -4.39 6.14
N CYS A 146 -1.12 -3.50 6.49
CA CYS A 146 -0.94 -2.52 7.55
C CYS A 146 -0.63 -3.20 8.89
N VAL A 147 -1.43 -4.20 9.26
CA VAL A 147 -1.23 -5.00 10.47
C VAL A 147 0.12 -5.74 10.42
N GLY A 148 0.46 -6.39 9.31
CA GLY A 148 1.74 -7.09 9.16
C GLY A 148 2.96 -6.19 9.33
N ARG A 149 2.90 -4.95 8.82
CA ARG A 149 3.98 -3.95 8.94
C ARG A 149 4.17 -3.46 10.37
N VAL A 150 3.10 -3.43 11.16
CA VAL A 150 3.15 -3.08 12.59
C VAL A 150 3.67 -4.28 13.40
N LEU A 151 3.16 -5.49 13.15
CA LEU A 151 3.56 -6.71 13.87
C LEU A 151 5.03 -7.09 13.66
N THR A 152 5.56 -6.85 12.46
CA THR A 152 6.98 -7.11 12.14
C THR A 152 7.95 -6.06 12.71
N GLY A 153 7.44 -5.00 13.34
CA GLY A 153 8.25 -3.95 13.97
C GLY A 153 9.01 -3.05 13.01
N VAL A 154 8.71 -3.11 11.71
CA VAL A 154 9.40 -2.31 10.70
C VAL A 154 8.85 -0.87 10.60
N HIS A 155 7.66 -0.60 11.11
CA HIS A 155 7.00 0.72 11.07
C HIS A 155 6.18 0.99 12.34
N HIS A 156 6.02 2.27 12.71
CA HIS A 156 5.07 2.64 13.75
C HIS A 156 3.63 2.60 13.22
N ILE A 157 2.65 2.39 14.12
CA ILE A 157 1.21 2.47 13.79
C ILE A 157 0.89 3.79 13.06
N ARG A 158 1.49 4.90 13.49
CA ARG A 158 1.31 6.22 12.88
C ARG A 158 1.76 6.27 11.42
N ASP A 159 2.84 5.57 11.06
CA ASP A 159 3.36 5.54 9.69
C ASP A 159 2.46 4.78 8.72
N VAL A 160 1.85 3.72 9.24
CA VAL A 160 0.95 2.84 8.51
C VAL A 160 -0.42 3.49 8.35
N VAL A 161 -0.99 4.02 9.44
CA VAL A 161 -2.27 4.73 9.41
C VAL A 161 -2.16 6.00 8.57
N GLY A 162 -1.11 6.79 8.73
CA GLY A 162 -0.88 8.00 7.93
C GLY A 162 -0.69 7.68 6.44
N GLY A 163 0.09 6.64 6.12
CA GLY A 163 0.25 6.18 4.75
C GLY A 163 -1.06 5.69 4.13
N ALA A 164 -1.85 4.91 4.87
CA ALA A 164 -3.13 4.40 4.38
C ALA A 164 -4.17 5.50 4.20
N ALA A 165 -4.32 6.39 5.19
CA ALA A 165 -5.24 7.52 5.12
C ALA A 165 -4.92 8.44 3.93
N LEU A 166 -3.63 8.75 3.72
CA LEU A 166 -3.20 9.56 2.59
C LEU A 166 -3.49 8.85 1.25
N GLY A 167 -3.20 7.55 1.16
CA GLY A 167 -3.44 6.77 -0.06
C GLY A 167 -4.93 6.64 -0.41
N PHE A 168 -5.79 6.41 0.58
CA PHE A 168 -7.25 6.38 0.40
C PHE A 168 -7.79 7.76 0.00
N ALA A 169 -7.36 8.83 0.67
CA ALA A 169 -7.83 10.19 0.38
C ALA A 169 -7.41 10.64 -1.03
N LEU A 170 -6.15 10.46 -1.41
CA LEU A 170 -5.66 10.81 -2.74
C LEU A 170 -6.25 9.92 -3.83
N GLY A 171 -6.43 8.62 -3.55
CA GLY A 171 -7.11 7.70 -4.47
C GLY A 171 -8.58 8.08 -4.70
N PHE A 172 -9.30 8.43 -3.64
CA PHE A 172 -10.68 8.91 -3.75
C PHE A 172 -10.75 10.21 -4.55
N ALA A 173 -9.96 11.21 -4.16
CA ALA A 173 -9.93 12.51 -4.83
C ALA A 173 -9.56 12.35 -6.32
N GLY A 174 -8.52 11.58 -6.63
CA GLY A 174 -8.04 11.41 -8.00
C GLY A 174 -8.97 10.63 -8.91
N MET A 175 -9.79 9.73 -8.36
CA MET A 175 -10.69 8.89 -9.17
C MET A 175 -12.13 9.43 -9.25
N TRP A 176 -12.63 10.10 -8.21
CA TRP A 176 -14.01 10.60 -8.17
C TRP A 176 -14.16 12.11 -8.33
N LEU A 177 -13.14 12.92 -7.99
CA LEU A 177 -13.24 14.39 -8.03
C LEU A 177 -12.56 15.02 -9.26
N LEU A 178 -11.64 14.29 -9.89
CA LEU A 178 -10.97 14.68 -11.14
C LEU A 178 -11.60 13.96 -12.32
#